data_AF-A0A821TW40-F1
#
_entry.id   AF-A0A821TW40-F1
#
_cell.length_a   1.000
_cell.length_b   1.000
_cell.length_c   1.000
_cell.angle_alpha   90.00
_cell.angle_beta   90.00
_cell.angle_gamma   90.00
#
_symmetry.space_group_name_H-M   'P 1'
#
loop_
_entity.id
_entity.type
_entity.pdbx_description
1 polymer ?
#
loop_
_entity_poly.entity_id
_entity_poly.type
_entity_poly.pdbx_seq_one_letter_code
_entity_poly.pdbx_strand_id
1 'polypeptide(L)'
;MALNKSAKSTFSSTTNASLHKLLNHIKTIGGRVIGSTYSRTALRTRIHALIYNQGLPSIFLTLNPADIHSPVALYFAGAKLDLDNIQIEQLMTTYKRAEIIASHPVATAKFFHLLITNILDTMIVGGVLGPVKAYFGTVENQGRGSLHLHLLI
;
A
#
# COMPACT_ATOMS: atom_id res chain seq x y z
N MET A 1 -37.05 -34.00 15.60
CA MET A 1 -36.00 -33.02 15.25
C MET A 1 -36.22 -32.61 13.79
N ALA A 2 -37.10 -31.63 13.55
CA ALA A 2 -37.44 -31.18 12.21
C ALA A 2 -36.63 -29.91 11.88
N LEU A 3 -35.77 -30.02 10.89
CA LEU A 3 -35.00 -28.89 10.35
C LEU A 3 -35.97 -27.96 9.61
N ASN A 4 -36.23 -26.77 10.18
CA ASN A 4 -36.96 -25.72 9.48
C ASN A 4 -36.17 -25.34 8.21
N LYS A 5 -36.75 -25.65 7.04
CA LYS A 5 -36.30 -25.09 5.76
C LYS A 5 -36.59 -23.60 5.77
N SER A 6 -35.60 -22.80 6.14
CA SER A 6 -35.60 -21.36 5.87
C SER A 6 -35.61 -21.19 4.35
N ALA A 7 -36.77 -20.82 3.80
CA ALA A 7 -36.88 -20.47 2.39
C ALA A 7 -35.95 -19.29 2.12
N LYS A 8 -35.07 -19.41 1.12
CA LYS A 8 -34.25 -18.29 0.65
C LYS A 8 -35.18 -17.17 0.21
N SER A 9 -35.30 -16.13 1.03
CA SER A 9 -35.92 -14.87 0.65
C SER A 9 -35.32 -14.42 -0.68
N THR A 10 -36.12 -14.44 -1.75
CA THR A 10 -35.70 -13.92 -3.04
C THR A 10 -35.83 -12.41 -2.92
N PHE A 11 -34.71 -11.69 -2.82
CA PHE A 11 -34.71 -10.24 -2.79
C PHE A 11 -35.35 -9.72 -4.09
N SER A 12 -36.53 -9.12 -4.01
CA SER A 12 -37.11 -8.43 -5.16
C SER A 12 -36.30 -7.15 -5.38
N SER A 13 -35.87 -6.87 -6.62
CA SER A 13 -35.19 -5.62 -6.91
C SER A 13 -36.19 -4.48 -6.80
N THR A 14 -36.26 -3.82 -5.66
CA THR A 14 -37.09 -2.63 -5.51
C THR A 14 -36.36 -1.46 -6.16
N THR A 15 -36.85 -0.97 -7.29
CA THR A 15 -36.26 0.17 -8.02
C THR A 15 -36.60 1.48 -7.30
N ASN A 16 -35.91 1.76 -6.21
CA ASN A 16 -36.08 3.01 -5.47
C ASN A 16 -35.03 4.04 -5.94
N ALA A 17 -35.47 5.03 -6.72
CA ALA A 17 -34.59 6.06 -7.28
C ALA A 17 -33.81 6.84 -6.20
N SER A 18 -34.44 7.11 -5.05
CA SER A 18 -33.78 7.79 -3.92
C SER A 18 -32.68 6.92 -3.31
N LEU A 19 -32.90 5.60 -3.19
CA LEU A 19 -31.89 4.64 -2.73
C LEU A 19 -30.70 4.59 -3.71
N HIS A 20 -30.95 4.52 -5.01
CA HIS A 20 -29.88 4.54 -6.02
C HIS A 20 -29.07 5.84 -5.96
N LYS A 21 -29.74 6.99 -5.78
CA LYS A 21 -29.07 8.28 -5.62
C LYS A 21 -28.19 8.31 -4.37
N LEU A 22 -28.67 7.78 -3.25
CA LEU A 22 -27.89 7.64 -2.03
C LEU A 22 -26.66 6.75 -2.22
N LEU A 23 -26.83 5.56 -2.82
CA LEU A 23 -25.71 4.65 -3.10
C LEU A 23 -24.67 5.29 -4.02
N ASN A 24 -25.10 6.07 -5.01
CA ASN A 24 -24.20 6.83 -5.87
C ASN A 24 -23.42 7.89 -5.09
N HIS A 25 -24.06 8.61 -4.15
CA HIS A 25 -23.35 9.53 -3.27
C HIS A 25 -22.32 8.81 -2.39
N ILE A 26 -22.71 7.68 -1.77
CA ILE A 26 -21.81 6.86 -0.95
C ILE A 26 -20.60 6.40 -1.77
N LYS A 27 -20.83 5.93 -3.01
CA LYS A 27 -19.76 5.53 -3.93
C LYS A 27 -18.83 6.69 -4.26
N THR A 28 -19.38 7.86 -4.59
CA THR A 28 -18.59 9.06 -4.95
C THR A 28 -17.75 9.55 -3.78
N ILE A 29 -18.34 9.65 -2.58
CA ILE A 29 -17.63 10.07 -1.37
C ILE A 29 -16.62 9.01 -0.96
N GLY A 30 -17.02 7.74 -0.93
CA GLY A 30 -16.16 6.62 -0.60
C GLY A 30 -14.95 6.52 -1.53
N GLY A 31 -15.10 6.82 -2.82
CA GLY A 31 -13.99 6.85 -3.78
C GLY A 31 -12.88 7.84 -3.42
N ARG A 32 -13.19 8.88 -2.62
CA ARG A 32 -12.23 9.87 -2.10
C ARG A 32 -11.60 9.46 -0.76
N VAL A 33 -12.13 8.45 -0.09
CA VAL A 33 -11.59 7.93 1.17
C VAL A 33 -10.54 6.88 0.85
N ILE A 34 -9.28 7.18 1.20
CA ILE A 34 -8.15 6.28 1.00
C ILE A 34 -8.41 4.94 1.70
N GLY A 35 -8.14 3.83 1.01
CA GLY A 35 -8.31 2.48 1.53
C GLY A 35 -9.75 1.95 1.53
N SER A 36 -10.74 2.75 1.11
CA SER A 36 -12.13 2.28 1.02
C SER A 36 -12.33 1.26 -0.11
N THR A 37 -13.42 0.50 -0.05
CA THR A 37 -13.82 -0.41 -1.14
C THR A 37 -13.98 0.31 -2.47
N TYR A 38 -14.46 1.56 -2.44
CA TYR A 38 -14.68 2.37 -3.63
C TYR A 38 -13.37 2.94 -4.18
N SER A 39 -12.42 3.34 -3.33
CA SER A 39 -11.09 3.78 -3.79
C SER A 39 -10.32 2.61 -4.41
N ARG A 40 -10.39 1.41 -3.81
CA ARG A 40 -9.82 0.17 -4.37
C ARG A 40 -10.45 -0.19 -5.73
N THR A 41 -11.77 -0.02 -5.86
CA THR A 41 -12.46 -0.21 -7.14
C THR A 41 -11.94 0.77 -8.20
N ALA A 42 -11.72 2.04 -7.84
CA ALA A 42 -11.16 3.04 -8.75
C ALA A 42 -9.71 2.70 -9.17
N LEU A 43 -8.87 2.23 -8.24
CA LEU A 43 -7.51 1.76 -8.56
C LEU A 43 -7.55 0.57 -9.53
N ARG A 44 -8.43 -0.40 -9.31
CA ARG A 44 -8.63 -1.54 -10.22
C ARG A 44 -9.03 -1.08 -11.63
N THR A 45 -9.92 -0.10 -11.75
CA THR A 45 -10.26 0.48 -13.05
C THR A 45 -9.05 1.09 -13.75
N ARG A 46 -8.17 1.79 -13.03
CA ARG A 46 -6.92 2.34 -13.59
C ARG A 46 -5.97 1.24 -14.06
N ILE A 47 -5.84 0.16 -13.30
CA ILE A 47 -5.04 -1.01 -13.70
C ILE A 47 -5.57 -1.61 -15.01
N HIS A 48 -6.89 -1.82 -15.13
CA HIS A 48 -7.48 -2.33 -16.37
C HIS A 48 -7.27 -1.38 -17.56
N ALA A 49 -7.40 -0.07 -17.34
CA ALA A 49 -7.13 0.92 -18.39
C ALA A 49 -5.67 0.88 -18.84
N LEU A 50 -4.73 0.73 -17.89
CA LEU A 50 -3.31 0.58 -18.22
C LEU A 50 -3.05 -0.69 -19.02
N ILE A 51 -3.65 -1.82 -18.62
CA ILE A 51 -3.53 -3.09 -19.33
C ILE A 51 -4.07 -2.99 -20.75
N TYR A 52 -5.25 -2.38 -20.91
CA TYR A 52 -5.86 -2.17 -22.22
C TYR A 52 -4.97 -1.33 -23.15
N ASN A 53 -4.31 -0.30 -22.62
CA ASN A 53 -3.49 0.61 -23.41
C ASN A 53 -2.05 0.13 -23.64
N GLN A 54 -1.45 -0.55 -22.67
CA GLN A 54 -0.02 -0.87 -22.67
C GLN A 54 0.29 -2.35 -22.88
N GLY A 55 -0.69 -3.23 -22.66
CA GLY A 55 -0.50 -4.69 -22.63
C GLY A 55 -0.54 -5.24 -21.19
N LEU A 56 -0.43 -6.55 -21.06
CA LEU A 56 -0.40 -7.22 -19.76
C LEU A 56 0.90 -6.85 -19.00
N PRO A 57 0.85 -6.77 -17.66
CA PRO A 57 2.04 -6.58 -16.86
C PRO A 57 2.95 -7.80 -17.01
N SER A 58 4.26 -7.54 -17.12
CA SER A 58 5.29 -8.59 -17.14
C SER A 58 5.69 -8.97 -15.72
N ILE A 59 5.62 -8.01 -14.77
CA ILE A 59 6.07 -8.21 -13.39
C ILE A 59 5.01 -7.69 -12.42
N PHE A 60 4.69 -8.50 -11.41
CA PHE A 60 4.01 -8.06 -10.19
C PHE A 60 4.99 -8.13 -9.02
N LEU A 61 5.28 -6.97 -8.43
CA LEU A 61 6.31 -6.80 -7.41
C LEU A 61 5.71 -6.18 -6.14
N THR A 62 6.18 -6.63 -4.98
CA THR A 62 5.88 -5.97 -3.70
C THR A 62 7.17 -5.53 -3.03
N LEU A 63 7.31 -4.23 -2.79
CA LEU A 63 8.43 -3.65 -2.04
C LEU A 63 8.00 -3.43 -0.59
N ASN A 64 8.62 -4.17 0.32
CA ASN A 64 8.35 -4.15 1.75
C ASN A 64 9.63 -3.87 2.55
N PRO A 65 10.08 -2.61 2.66
CA PRO A 65 11.26 -2.28 3.44
C PRO A 65 11.07 -2.59 4.92
N ALA A 66 12.08 -3.23 5.53
CA ALA A 66 12.09 -3.51 6.96
C ALA A 66 12.62 -2.28 7.73
N ASP A 67 11.71 -1.45 8.21
CA ASP A 67 11.97 -0.26 9.03
C ASP A 67 12.72 -0.59 10.34
N ILE A 68 12.34 -1.65 11.06
CA ILE A 68 12.97 -2.06 12.33
C ILE A 68 14.48 -2.38 12.18
N HIS A 69 14.90 -2.80 10.98
CA HIS A 69 16.28 -3.19 10.69
C HIS A 69 17.05 -2.12 9.92
N SER A 70 16.42 -0.98 9.60
CA SER A 70 17.02 0.08 8.80
C SER A 70 17.68 1.13 9.70
N PRO A 71 19.00 1.33 9.62
CA PRO A 71 19.68 2.43 10.30
C PRO A 71 19.15 3.80 9.82
N VAL A 72 18.76 3.89 8.55
CA VAL A 72 18.15 5.10 7.98
C VAL A 72 16.80 5.37 8.66
N ALA A 73 15.95 4.36 8.85
CA ALA A 73 14.67 4.55 9.54
C ALA A 73 14.86 5.04 10.99
N LEU A 74 15.86 4.50 11.70
CA LEU A 74 16.22 4.96 13.04
C LEU A 74 16.76 6.40 13.05
N TYR A 75 17.58 6.77 12.06
CA TYR A 75 18.07 8.14 11.90
C TYR A 75 16.89 9.12 11.73
N PHE A 76 15.93 8.78 10.87
CA PHE A 76 14.69 9.57 10.72
C PHE A 76 13.89 9.67 12.03
N ALA A 77 13.95 8.64 12.89
CA ALA A 77 13.33 8.62 14.22
C ALA A 77 14.16 9.36 15.29
N GLY A 78 15.27 10.02 14.91
CA GLY A 78 16.11 10.80 15.82
C GLY A 78 17.08 9.97 16.67
N ALA A 79 17.31 8.71 16.31
CA ALA A 79 18.34 7.92 16.97
C ALA A 79 19.72 8.54 16.68
N LYS A 80 20.54 8.69 17.74
CA LYS A 80 21.93 9.15 17.60
C LYS A 80 22.75 8.04 16.97
N LEU A 81 23.02 8.17 15.68
CA LEU A 81 23.80 7.23 14.89
C LEU A 81 24.98 7.96 14.27
N ASP A 82 26.14 7.31 14.27
CA ASP A 82 27.24 7.71 13.41
C ASP A 82 26.95 7.19 11.99
N LEU A 83 26.60 8.11 11.08
CA LEU A 83 26.26 7.77 9.70
C LEU A 83 27.49 7.37 8.86
N ASP A 84 28.68 7.80 9.28
CA ASP A 84 29.94 7.50 8.58
C ASP A 84 30.49 6.13 9.01
N ASN A 85 30.05 5.61 10.16
CA ASN A 85 30.46 4.32 10.70
C ASN A 85 29.29 3.55 11.35
N ILE A 86 28.35 3.10 10.52
CA ILE A 86 27.19 2.33 10.98
C ILE A 86 27.61 0.90 11.32
N GLN A 87 27.68 0.58 12.61
CA GLN A 87 27.91 -0.79 13.09
C GLN A 87 26.57 -1.48 13.38
N ILE A 88 26.07 -2.23 12.40
CA ILE A 88 24.72 -2.84 12.42
C ILE A 88 24.56 -3.78 13.63
N GLU A 89 25.61 -4.50 13.99
CA GLU A 89 25.65 -5.43 15.12
C GLU A 89 25.56 -4.71 16.48
N GLN A 90 25.91 -3.43 16.53
CA GLN A 90 26.00 -2.64 17.76
C GLN A 90 24.86 -1.62 17.92
N LEU A 91 23.95 -1.50 16.96
CA LEU A 91 22.92 -0.46 16.96
C LEU A 91 22.12 -0.40 18.26
N MET A 92 21.46 -1.50 18.60
CA MET A 92 20.50 -1.66 19.70
C MET A 92 19.90 -3.06 19.59
N THR A 93 19.21 -3.55 20.62
CA THR A 93 18.42 -4.77 20.50
C THR A 93 17.26 -4.59 19.52
N THR A 94 16.80 -5.67 18.88
CA THR A 94 15.65 -5.64 17.96
C THR A 94 14.40 -5.07 18.64
N TYR A 95 14.19 -5.39 19.91
CA TYR A 95 13.07 -4.86 20.69
C TYR A 95 13.15 -3.33 20.84
N LYS A 96 14.32 -2.78 21.20
CA LYS A 96 14.49 -1.34 21.36
C LYS A 96 14.30 -0.58 20.05
N ARG A 97 14.77 -1.14 18.93
CA ARG A 97 14.52 -0.57 17.59
C ARG A 97 13.04 -0.56 17.25
N ALA A 98 12.33 -1.67 17.51
CA ALA A 98 10.89 -1.77 17.27
C ALA A 98 10.10 -0.74 18.12
N GLU A 99 10.47 -0.56 19.39
CA GLU A 99 9.88 0.46 20.26
C GLU A 99 10.07 1.89 19.70
N ILE A 100 11.28 2.21 19.24
CA ILE A 100 11.58 3.52 18.63
C ILE A 100 10.75 3.74 17.36
N ILE A 101 10.73 2.76 16.44
CA ILE A 101 9.97 2.85 15.18
C ILE A 101 8.47 2.99 15.44
N ALA A 102 7.91 2.21 16.36
CA ALA A 102 6.51 2.28 16.75
C ALA A 102 6.15 3.66 17.35
N SER A 103 7.08 4.28 18.07
CA SER A 103 6.88 5.60 18.69
C SER A 103 7.00 6.76 17.70
N HIS A 104 7.54 6.54 16.49
CA HIS A 104 7.80 7.59 15.49
C HIS A 104 7.18 7.26 14.11
N PRO A 105 5.84 7.10 14.00
CA PRO A 105 5.20 6.68 12.75
C PRO A 105 5.43 7.62 11.56
N VAL A 106 5.56 8.94 11.81
CA VAL A 106 5.86 9.93 10.77
C VAL A 106 7.28 9.75 10.22
N ALA A 107 8.26 9.45 11.08
CA ALA A 107 9.62 9.17 10.65
C ALA A 107 9.68 7.94 9.75
N THR A 108 8.99 6.87 10.16
CA THR A 108 8.86 5.62 9.40
C THR A 108 8.22 5.87 8.03
N ALA A 109 7.15 6.67 7.97
CA ALA A 109 6.51 7.03 6.70
C ALA A 109 7.42 7.84 5.78
N LYS A 110 8.21 8.79 6.33
CA LYS A 110 9.20 9.56 5.56
C LYS A 110 10.33 8.69 5.01
N PHE A 111 10.87 7.79 5.83
CA PHE A 111 11.85 6.80 5.40
C PHE A 111 11.31 5.95 4.25
N PHE A 112 10.11 5.39 4.42
CA PHE A 112 9.46 4.59 3.38
C PHE A 112 9.29 5.39 2.08
N HIS A 113 8.78 6.61 2.17
CA HIS A 113 8.59 7.46 1.00
C HIS A 113 9.91 7.75 0.27
N LEU A 114 10.97 8.14 1.00
CA LEU A 114 12.27 8.42 0.41
C LEU A 114 12.84 7.18 -0.28
N LEU A 115 12.84 6.03 0.40
CA LEU A 115 13.38 4.79 -0.13
C LEU A 115 12.63 4.34 -1.39
N ILE A 116 11.29 4.35 -1.34
CA ILE A 116 10.47 3.92 -2.48
C ILE A 116 10.62 4.86 -3.67
N THR A 117 10.60 6.19 -3.47
CA THR A 117 10.82 7.15 -4.56
C THR A 117 12.17 6.92 -5.23
N ASN A 118 13.24 6.73 -4.44
CA ASN A 118 14.56 6.42 -4.98
C ASN A 118 14.59 5.09 -5.75
N ILE A 119 13.95 4.03 -5.25
CA ILE A 119 13.88 2.75 -5.98
C ILE A 119 13.12 2.93 -7.31
N LEU A 120 12.00 3.66 -7.31
CA LEU A 120 11.23 3.91 -8.53
C LEU A 120 12.06 4.70 -9.55
N ASP A 121 12.71 5.79 -9.13
CA ASP A 121 13.45 6.67 -10.03
C ASP A 121 14.74 6.01 -10.54
N THR A 122 15.51 5.37 -9.66
CA THR A 122 16.84 4.85 -10.00
C THR A 122 16.82 3.43 -10.54
N MET A 123 15.92 2.57 -10.06
CA MET A 123 15.92 1.15 -10.45
C MET A 123 14.84 0.85 -11.49
N ILE A 124 13.61 1.31 -11.27
CA ILE A 124 12.50 1.02 -12.19
C ILE A 124 12.61 1.89 -13.44
N VAL A 125 12.60 3.21 -13.28
CA VAL A 125 12.76 4.17 -14.39
C VAL A 125 14.19 4.18 -14.90
N GLY A 126 15.18 4.09 -14.01
CA GLY A 126 16.60 3.98 -14.38
C GLY A 126 17.01 2.67 -15.07
N GLY A 127 16.10 1.70 -15.20
CA GLY A 127 16.25 0.59 -16.16
C GLY A 127 16.99 -0.64 -15.65
N VAL A 128 17.05 -0.88 -14.33
CA VAL A 128 17.62 -2.11 -13.76
C VAL A 128 16.88 -3.36 -14.27
N LEU A 129 15.59 -3.24 -14.56
CA LEU A 129 14.76 -4.30 -15.14
C LEU A 129 14.69 -4.25 -16.67
N GLY A 130 15.53 -3.42 -17.31
CA GLY A 130 15.42 -3.07 -18.72
C GLY A 130 14.42 -1.93 -18.98
N PRO A 131 14.13 -1.61 -20.26
CA PRO A 131 13.22 -0.53 -20.61
C PRO A 131 11.80 -0.78 -20.09
N VAL A 132 11.32 0.08 -19.20
CA VAL A 132 9.95 0.02 -18.66
C VAL A 132 9.01 0.87 -19.50
N LYS A 133 8.02 0.23 -20.13
CA LYS A 133 6.99 0.93 -20.94
C LYS A 133 5.99 1.68 -20.07
N ALA A 134 5.57 1.07 -18.97
CA ALA A 134 4.68 1.68 -17.98
C ALA A 134 4.80 0.93 -16.65
N TYR A 135 4.38 1.57 -15.56
CA TYR A 135 4.16 0.89 -14.29
C TYR A 135 2.97 1.51 -13.55
N PHE A 136 2.40 0.76 -12.60
CA PHE A 136 1.35 1.23 -11.70
C PHE A 136 1.67 0.83 -10.26
N GLY A 137 1.76 1.82 -9.37
CA GLY A 137 2.07 1.62 -7.95
C GLY A 137 0.91 1.99 -7.03
N THR A 138 0.68 1.21 -5.96
CA THR A 138 -0.21 1.56 -4.85
C THR A 138 0.42 1.21 -3.51
N VAL A 139 0.27 2.10 -2.53
CA VAL A 139 0.80 1.91 -1.18
C VAL A 139 -0.31 1.42 -0.26
N GLU A 140 -0.02 0.38 0.52
CA GLU A 140 -0.93 -0.15 1.53
C GLU A 140 -0.20 -0.34 2.87
N ASN A 141 -0.96 -0.25 3.96
CA ASN A 141 -0.46 -0.58 5.29
C ASN A 141 -0.57 -2.09 5.53
N GLN A 142 0.46 -2.68 6.12
CA GLN A 142 0.43 -4.07 6.59
C GLN A 142 -0.36 -4.20 7.89
N GLY A 143 -0.72 -5.43 8.24
CA GLY A 143 -1.39 -5.74 9.52
C GLY A 143 -0.60 -5.33 10.77
N ARG A 144 0.66 -4.91 10.63
CA ARG A 144 1.56 -4.45 11.71
C ARG A 144 1.88 -2.94 11.67
N GLY A 145 1.26 -2.17 10.79
CA GLY A 145 1.42 -0.71 10.74
C GLY A 145 2.48 -0.18 9.75
N SER A 146 3.36 -1.03 9.22
CA SER A 146 4.38 -0.64 8.23
C SER A 146 3.81 -0.58 6.81
N LEU A 147 4.34 0.31 5.98
CA LEU A 147 3.89 0.49 4.60
C LEU A 147 4.59 -0.50 3.64
N HIS A 148 3.91 -0.88 2.57
CA HIS A 148 4.51 -1.55 1.40
C HIS A 148 3.90 -1.02 0.11
N LEU A 149 4.68 -1.12 -0.97
CA LEU A 149 4.25 -0.78 -2.31
C LEU A 149 3.94 -2.06 -3.07
N HIS A 150 2.75 -2.14 -3.66
CA HIS A 150 2.46 -3.05 -4.76
C HIS A 150 2.71 -2.35 -6.08
N LEU A 151 3.44 -3.00 -6.98
CA LEU A 151 3.85 -2.47 -8.27
C LEU A 151 3.51 -3.46 -9.38
N LEU A 152 2.87 -2.98 -10.42
CA LEU A 152 2.71 -3.66 -11.72
C LEU A 152 3.63 -2.98 -12.71
N ILE A 153 4.41 -3.75 -13.46
CA ILE A 153 5.31 -3.30 -14.53
C ILE A 153 4.96 -4.06 -15.80
#